data_AF-A0A2G5P405-F1
#
_entry.id   AF-A0A2G5P405-F1
#
_cell.length_a   1.000
_cell.length_b   1.000
_cell.length_c   1.000
_cell.angle_alpha   90.00
_cell.angle_beta   90.00
_cell.angle_gamma   90.00
#
_symmetry.space_group_name_H-M   'P 1'
#
loop_
_entity.id
_entity.type
_entity.pdbx_description
1 polymer ?
#
loop_
_entity_poly.entity_id
_entity_poly.type
_entity_poly.pdbx_seq_one_letter_code
_entity_poly.pdbx_strand_id
1 'polypeptide(L)'
;MLLFPLISGKTDKRTDEKPSKSRSGGCKVLIEASFTKSTTPAAGIPDSPTIRRTFVSTQRTPCQAKPPAESDALWFAVDTKYRRAEKMCSSCPFIGRCAYNAVVSRATHGVWAGQVLPGDKLTALEPIYERFLEIFKSRAAVELGGAPLPPLPDVASTRRSRRGAAAAAAA
;
A
#
# COMPACT_ATOMS: atom_id res chain seq x y z
N MET A 1 -0.69 18.81 54.74
CA MET A 1 0.29 19.79 54.24
C MET A 1 -0.04 20.09 52.78
N LEU A 2 -0.70 21.22 52.57
CA LEU A 2 -0.96 21.80 51.25
C LEU A 2 0.19 22.75 50.92
N LEU A 3 0.78 22.67 49.73
CA LEU A 3 1.59 23.76 49.18
C LEU A 3 1.53 23.73 47.64
N PHE A 4 0.70 24.62 47.08
CA PHE A 4 0.88 25.20 45.74
C PHE A 4 1.98 26.27 45.82
N PRO A 5 2.76 26.49 44.74
CA PRO A 5 2.62 27.73 43.94
C PRO A 5 3.04 27.51 42.45
N LEU A 6 3.00 28.41 41.45
CA LEU A 6 2.54 29.78 41.21
C LEU A 6 2.52 29.99 39.68
N ILE A 7 1.74 30.98 39.25
CA ILE A 7 1.45 31.41 37.88
C ILE A 7 2.54 32.37 37.34
N SER A 8 2.91 32.25 36.07
CA SER A 8 3.41 33.34 35.19
C SER A 8 3.40 32.80 33.74
N GLY A 9 2.89 33.45 32.70
CA GLY A 9 2.59 34.86 32.51
C GLY A 9 3.13 35.30 31.14
N LYS A 10 2.33 35.09 30.09
CA LYS A 10 2.14 35.92 28.86
C LYS A 10 3.37 36.37 28.04
N THR A 11 3.37 36.07 26.73
CA THR A 11 3.60 37.07 25.67
C THR A 11 2.98 36.63 24.34
N ASP A 12 1.90 37.31 23.95
CA ASP A 12 1.41 37.39 22.58
C ASP A 12 2.39 38.24 21.75
N LYS A 13 2.71 37.81 20.52
CA LYS A 13 3.21 38.71 19.47
C LYS A 13 2.36 38.54 18.23
N ARG A 14 1.54 39.57 18.00
CA ARG A 14 0.79 39.88 16.79
C ARG A 14 1.55 40.96 16.00
N THR A 15 1.18 41.10 14.73
CA THR A 15 1.53 42.13 13.73
C THR A 15 2.79 41.82 12.90
N ASP A 16 2.84 42.03 11.58
CA ASP A 16 2.10 42.92 10.69
C ASP A 16 1.91 42.35 9.28
N GLU A 17 0.80 42.75 8.69
CA GLU A 17 0.40 42.60 7.30
C GLU A 17 1.04 43.71 6.45
N LYS A 18 1.51 43.41 5.22
CA LYS A 18 1.41 44.40 4.13
C LYS A 18 1.38 43.73 2.74
N PRO A 19 0.53 44.21 1.81
CA PRO A 19 0.25 43.57 0.53
C PRO A 19 0.92 44.26 -0.67
N SER A 20 0.65 43.69 -1.86
CA SER A 20 0.62 44.31 -3.21
C SER A 20 1.86 44.21 -4.13
N LYS A 21 1.76 43.36 -5.16
CA LYS A 21 1.72 43.74 -6.59
C LYS A 21 1.35 42.49 -7.42
N SER A 22 0.13 42.38 -7.95
CA SER A 22 -0.29 42.93 -9.25
C SER A 22 0.62 42.52 -10.42
N ARG A 23 0.20 41.47 -11.13
CA ARG A 23 0.34 41.40 -12.58
C ARG A 23 -0.84 40.63 -13.16
N SER A 24 -1.74 41.42 -13.72
CA SER A 24 -2.83 41.05 -14.61
C SER A 24 -2.29 40.35 -15.85
N GLY A 25 -2.89 39.21 -16.17
CA GLY A 25 -2.77 38.52 -17.45
C GLY A 25 -4.06 37.76 -17.64
N GLY A 26 -5.11 38.49 -18.01
CA GLY A 26 -6.44 37.94 -18.18
C GLY A 26 -6.51 37.01 -19.39
N CYS A 27 -7.18 35.88 -19.19
CA CYS A 27 -8.01 35.28 -20.21
C CYS A 27 -9.35 34.95 -19.55
N LYS A 28 -10.29 35.90 -19.64
CA LYS A 28 -11.72 35.65 -19.49
C LYS A 28 -12.13 34.72 -20.63
N VAL A 29 -12.61 33.52 -20.31
CA VAL A 29 -13.74 32.93 -21.03
C VAL A 29 -14.67 32.32 -20.01
N LEU A 30 -15.77 33.03 -19.78
CA LEU A 30 -17.01 32.55 -19.18
C LEU A 30 -17.57 31.43 -20.05
N ILE A 31 -17.87 30.26 -19.48
CA ILE A 31 -19.09 29.51 -19.81
C ILE A 31 -19.58 28.82 -18.52
N GLU A 32 -20.67 29.35 -17.95
CA GLU A 32 -21.63 28.58 -17.19
C GLU A 32 -22.26 27.52 -18.09
N ALA A 33 -22.32 26.28 -17.63
CA ALA A 33 -23.36 25.35 -18.08
C ALA A 33 -23.66 24.35 -16.97
N SER A 34 -24.83 24.57 -16.37
CA SER A 34 -25.51 23.70 -15.43
C SER A 34 -25.71 22.29 -15.97
N PHE A 35 -25.50 21.32 -15.08
CA PHE A 35 -26.44 20.23 -14.76
C PHE A 35 -27.29 19.67 -15.93
N THR A 36 -26.83 18.60 -16.59
CA THR A 36 -27.73 17.51 -17.02
C THR A 36 -27.00 16.16 -17.11
N LYS A 37 -27.48 15.21 -16.30
CA LYS A 37 -27.94 13.87 -16.70
C LYS A 37 -26.95 12.89 -17.37
N SER A 38 -26.80 11.75 -16.70
CA SER A 38 -26.48 10.40 -17.19
C SER A 38 -26.04 10.22 -18.65
N THR A 39 -24.87 9.63 -18.84
CA THR A 39 -24.57 8.84 -20.03
C THR A 39 -24.01 7.47 -19.62
N THR A 40 -24.83 6.47 -19.93
CA THR A 40 -24.61 5.02 -20.06
C THR A 40 -23.21 4.61 -20.56
N PRO A 41 -22.68 3.44 -20.15
CA PRO A 41 -21.27 3.11 -20.30
C PRO A 41 -20.89 2.86 -21.75
N ALA A 42 -19.84 3.52 -22.21
CA ALA A 42 -19.19 3.18 -23.47
C ALA A 42 -18.53 1.80 -23.33
N ALA A 43 -18.91 0.95 -24.26
CA ALA A 43 -18.40 -0.40 -24.46
C ALA A 43 -16.87 -0.44 -24.60
N GLY A 44 -16.28 -1.45 -23.96
CA GLY A 44 -15.23 -2.30 -24.53
C GLY A 44 -13.94 -1.62 -24.97
N ILE A 45 -13.04 -1.37 -24.01
CA ILE A 45 -11.59 -1.42 -24.30
C ILE A 45 -11.21 -2.91 -24.31
N PRO A 46 -10.69 -3.46 -25.42
CA PRO A 46 -10.27 -4.86 -25.49
C PRO A 46 -9.04 -5.09 -24.60
N ASP A 47 -9.16 -6.02 -23.66
CA ASP A 47 -8.13 -6.78 -22.94
C ASP A 47 -6.76 -6.11 -22.77
N SER A 48 -6.73 -5.06 -21.94
CA SER A 48 -5.51 -4.67 -21.23
C SER A 48 -5.10 -5.82 -20.30
N PRO A 49 -3.81 -6.19 -20.18
CA PRO A 49 -3.37 -7.27 -19.29
C PRO A 49 -3.91 -6.97 -17.90
N THR A 50 -4.92 -7.73 -17.46
CA THR A 50 -5.66 -7.59 -16.19
C THR A 50 -4.94 -6.67 -15.22
N ILE A 51 -5.35 -5.39 -15.12
CA ILE A 51 -4.70 -4.43 -14.23
C ILE A 51 -4.89 -4.94 -12.79
N ARG A 52 -3.87 -5.64 -12.27
CA ARG A 52 -3.85 -6.19 -10.91
C ARG A 52 -3.60 -5.03 -9.96
N ARG A 53 -4.67 -4.47 -9.40
CA ARG A 53 -4.56 -3.37 -8.42
C ARG A 53 -4.23 -3.92 -7.04
N THR A 54 -3.29 -3.27 -6.36
CA THR A 54 -3.01 -3.53 -4.95
C THR A 54 -4.09 -2.92 -4.06
N PHE A 55 -4.34 -3.55 -2.93
CA PHE A 55 -5.22 -3.02 -1.90
C PHE A 55 -4.49 -2.03 -0.99
N VAL A 56 -5.23 -1.07 -0.45
CA VAL A 56 -4.75 -0.14 0.59
C VAL A 56 -5.61 -0.32 1.84
N SER A 57 -4.98 -0.25 3.01
CA SER A 57 -5.68 -0.27 4.29
C SER A 57 -6.05 1.14 4.71
N THR A 58 -7.30 1.36 5.11
CA THR A 58 -7.73 2.60 5.79
C THR A 58 -7.44 2.55 7.29
N GLN A 59 -7.33 1.35 7.87
CA GLN A 59 -6.96 1.15 9.26
C GLN A 59 -5.44 1.10 9.40
N ARG A 60 -4.93 1.64 10.52
CA ARG A 60 -3.49 1.61 10.82
C ARG A 60 -3.03 0.17 11.02
N THR A 61 -2.12 -0.28 10.17
CA THR A 61 -1.51 -1.62 10.28
C THR A 61 -0.25 -1.58 11.15
N PRO A 62 0.20 -2.73 11.70
CA PRO A 62 1.43 -2.80 12.48
C PRO A 62 2.67 -2.29 11.71
N CYS A 63 2.71 -2.50 10.39
CA CYS A 63 3.78 -2.01 9.52
C CYS A 63 3.72 -0.52 9.18
N GLN A 64 2.65 0.17 9.58
CA GLN A 64 2.48 1.62 9.47
C GLN A 64 2.49 2.30 10.85
N ALA A 65 2.79 1.56 11.92
CA ALA A 65 2.80 2.10 13.28
C ALA A 65 3.93 3.13 13.49
N LYS A 66 5.02 3.02 12.74
CA LYS A 66 6.22 3.86 12.85
C LYS A 66 6.51 4.60 11.54
N PRO A 67 7.30 5.68 11.57
CA PRO A 67 7.82 6.31 10.35
C PRO A 67 8.55 5.29 9.47
N PRO A 68 8.59 5.48 8.13
CA PRO A 68 9.15 4.51 7.19
C PRO A 68 10.57 4.04 7.56
N ALA A 69 11.49 4.95 7.90
CA ALA A 69 12.87 4.59 8.24
C ALA A 69 12.98 3.59 9.41
N GLU A 70 12.15 3.76 10.45
CA GLU A 70 12.11 2.81 11.58
C GLU A 70 11.31 1.55 11.27
N SER A 71 10.29 1.68 10.43
CA SER A 71 9.50 0.55 9.98
C SER A 71 10.36 -0.39 9.13
N ASP A 72 11.08 0.15 8.16
CA ASP A 72 11.88 -0.63 7.23
C ASP A 72 12.98 -1.42 7.95
N ALA A 73 13.59 -0.82 8.98
CA ALA A 73 14.56 -1.46 9.84
C ALA A 73 14.01 -2.67 10.63
N LEU A 74 12.69 -2.80 10.77
CA LEU A 74 12.04 -3.94 11.41
C LEU A 74 11.46 -4.93 10.39
N TRP A 75 10.73 -4.43 9.39
CA TRP A 75 9.97 -5.25 8.43
C TRP A 75 10.84 -5.83 7.31
N PHE A 76 11.99 -5.22 7.02
CA PHE A 76 12.99 -5.71 6.06
C PHE A 76 14.32 -6.06 6.74
N ALA A 77 14.28 -6.31 8.05
CA ALA A 77 15.46 -6.72 8.80
C ALA A 77 16.02 -8.06 8.30
N VAL A 78 17.33 -8.13 8.11
CA VAL A 78 18.07 -9.37 7.81
C VAL A 78 18.45 -10.14 9.09
N ASP A 79 18.43 -9.46 10.23
CA ASP A 79 18.74 -10.01 11.55
C ASP A 79 17.49 -10.60 12.23
N THR A 80 17.63 -11.11 13.46
CA THR A 80 16.54 -11.77 14.19
C THR A 80 15.32 -10.89 14.47
N LYS A 81 15.36 -9.57 14.20
CA LYS A 81 14.21 -8.67 14.37
C LYS A 81 13.04 -9.03 13.46
N TYR A 82 13.27 -9.74 12.35
CA TYR A 82 12.16 -10.23 11.51
C TYR A 82 11.17 -11.09 12.30
N ARG A 83 11.61 -11.83 13.35
CA ARG A 83 10.71 -12.66 14.18
C ARG A 83 9.69 -11.81 14.94
N ARG A 84 10.11 -10.62 15.37
CA ARG A 84 9.21 -9.65 16.00
C ARG A 84 8.21 -9.12 14.97
N ALA A 85 8.68 -8.77 13.77
CA ALA A 85 7.82 -8.31 12.68
C ALA A 85 6.79 -9.39 12.29
N GLU A 86 7.20 -10.64 12.16
CA GLU A 86 6.34 -11.80 11.87
C GLU A 86 5.21 -11.94 12.89
N LYS A 87 5.55 -11.94 14.19
CA LYS A 87 4.57 -12.01 15.28
C LYS A 87 3.60 -10.83 15.28
N MET A 88 4.08 -9.62 14.93
CA MET A 88 3.20 -8.45 14.81
C MET A 88 2.32 -8.52 13.56
N CYS A 89 2.81 -9.15 12.48
CA CYS A 89 2.08 -9.28 11.23
C CYS A 89 0.90 -10.26 11.35
N SER A 90 1.06 -11.35 12.11
CA SER A 90 0.05 -12.40 12.23
C SER A 90 -1.26 -11.95 12.88
N SER A 91 -1.24 -10.84 13.63
CA SER A 91 -2.44 -10.22 14.23
C SER A 91 -3.06 -9.12 13.36
N CYS A 92 -2.52 -8.86 12.17
CA CYS A 92 -3.00 -7.76 11.33
C CYS A 92 -4.37 -8.06 10.71
N PRO A 93 -5.36 -7.15 10.81
CA PRO A 93 -6.68 -7.33 10.18
C PRO A 93 -6.63 -7.27 8.64
N PHE A 94 -5.51 -6.83 8.06
CA PHE A 94 -5.27 -6.69 6.63
C PHE A 94 -4.43 -7.85 6.06
N ILE A 95 -4.32 -8.97 6.78
CA ILE A 95 -3.40 -10.07 6.44
C ILE A 95 -3.70 -10.70 5.07
N GLY A 96 -4.96 -10.90 4.70
CA GLY A 96 -5.38 -11.46 3.43
C GLY A 96 -5.01 -10.56 2.24
N ARG A 97 -5.40 -9.29 2.29
CA ARG A 97 -5.07 -8.31 1.25
C ARG A 97 -3.58 -8.03 1.17
N CYS A 98 -2.86 -8.06 2.30
CA CYS A 98 -1.39 -8.00 2.34
C CYS A 98 -0.77 -9.17 1.57
N ALA A 99 -1.31 -10.39 1.74
CA ALA A 99 -0.84 -11.57 1.03
C ALA A 99 -1.02 -11.42 -0.49
N TYR A 100 -2.19 -10.96 -0.94
CA TYR A 100 -2.43 -10.65 -2.36
C TYR A 100 -1.47 -9.60 -2.90
N ASN A 101 -1.27 -8.51 -2.14
CA ASN A 101 -0.37 -7.44 -2.53
C ASN A 101 1.06 -7.94 -2.71
N ALA A 102 1.56 -8.81 -1.82
CA ALA A 102 2.89 -9.37 -1.93
C ALA A 102 3.10 -10.13 -3.25
N VAL A 103 2.11 -10.91 -3.68
CA VAL A 103 2.18 -11.67 -4.94
C VAL A 103 2.11 -10.74 -6.15
N VAL A 104 1.19 -9.77 -6.14
CA VAL A 104 1.02 -8.82 -7.26
C VAL A 104 2.23 -7.90 -7.42
N SER A 105 2.78 -7.38 -6.31
CA SER A 105 3.97 -6.54 -6.30
C SER A 105 5.26 -7.33 -6.52
N ARG A 106 5.19 -8.67 -6.51
CA ARG A 106 6.33 -9.57 -6.59
C ARG A 106 7.35 -9.31 -5.48
N ALA A 107 6.87 -9.04 -4.27
CA ALA A 107 7.72 -8.82 -3.11
C ALA A 107 8.65 -10.02 -2.90
N THR A 108 9.95 -9.77 -2.78
CA THR A 108 10.95 -10.81 -2.54
C THR A 108 11.54 -10.74 -1.14
N HIS A 109 11.39 -9.59 -0.46
CA HIS A 109 12.03 -9.30 0.82
C HIS A 109 11.03 -8.89 1.90
N GLY A 110 11.47 -9.03 3.15
CA GLY A 110 10.76 -8.57 4.34
C GLY A 110 9.63 -9.50 4.78
N VAL A 111 8.83 -9.01 5.73
CA VAL A 111 7.71 -9.76 6.31
C VAL A 111 6.39 -9.34 5.67
N TRP A 112 5.70 -10.30 5.08
CA TRP A 112 4.41 -10.12 4.42
C TRP A 112 3.44 -11.18 4.89
N ALA A 113 2.20 -10.77 5.22
CA ALA A 113 1.13 -11.66 5.63
C ALA A 113 1.54 -12.73 6.68
N GLY A 114 2.38 -12.35 7.64
CA GLY A 114 2.87 -13.26 8.69
C GLY A 114 3.99 -14.19 8.26
N GLN A 115 4.63 -13.99 7.11
CA GLN A 115 5.75 -14.81 6.64
C GLN A 115 6.93 -13.96 6.22
N VAL A 116 8.13 -14.46 6.52
CA VAL A 116 9.40 -13.87 6.09
C VAL A 116 9.71 -14.33 4.68
N LEU A 117 9.97 -13.39 3.78
CA LEU A 117 10.36 -13.71 2.41
C LEU A 117 11.87 -13.97 2.31
N PRO A 118 12.30 -14.92 1.48
CA PRO A 118 13.67 -15.43 1.47
C PRO A 118 14.63 -14.59 0.61
N GLY A 119 14.22 -13.40 0.16
CA GLY A 119 15.01 -12.51 -0.69
C GLY A 119 15.23 -13.09 -2.08
N ASP A 120 16.51 -13.22 -2.45
CA ASP A 120 16.95 -13.64 -3.78
C ASP A 120 16.75 -15.13 -4.07
N LYS A 121 16.31 -15.92 -3.08
CA LYS A 121 16.03 -17.35 -3.25
C LYS A 121 14.67 -17.56 -3.92
N LEU A 122 14.61 -17.28 -5.22
CA LEU A 122 13.36 -17.32 -6.00
C LEU A 122 12.66 -18.68 -5.99
N THR A 123 13.41 -19.78 -5.93
CA THR A 123 12.84 -21.14 -5.85
C THR A 123 12.11 -21.40 -4.53
N ALA A 124 12.48 -20.69 -3.46
CA ALA A 124 11.80 -20.77 -2.17
C ALA A 124 10.58 -19.82 -2.08
N LEU A 125 10.43 -18.86 -2.99
CA LEU A 125 9.31 -17.91 -3.02
C LEU A 125 8.01 -18.51 -3.54
N GLU A 126 8.09 -19.43 -4.49
CA GLU A 126 6.92 -20.02 -5.16
C GLU A 126 5.92 -20.65 -4.18
N PRO A 127 6.32 -21.58 -3.29
CA PRO A 127 5.39 -22.16 -2.30
C PRO A 127 4.86 -21.11 -1.30
N ILE A 128 5.61 -20.02 -1.05
CA ILE A 128 5.16 -18.93 -0.18
C ILE A 128 4.04 -18.13 -0.86
N TYR A 129 4.19 -17.84 -2.17
CA TYR A 129 3.15 -17.15 -2.93
C TYR A 129 1.87 -17.97 -3.06
N GLU A 130 1.97 -19.29 -3.25
CA GLU A 130 0.80 -20.18 -3.24
C GLU A 130 0.05 -20.07 -1.91
N ARG A 131 0.78 -20.17 -0.79
CA ARG A 131 0.21 -19.97 0.55
C ARG A 131 -0.38 -18.58 0.74
N PHE A 132 0.21 -17.53 0.17
CA PHE A 132 -0.36 -16.18 0.21
C PHE A 132 -1.71 -16.08 -0.50
N LEU A 133 -1.87 -16.76 -1.63
CA LEU A 133 -3.16 -16.78 -2.32
C LEU A 133 -4.22 -17.57 -1.53
N GLU A 134 -3.83 -18.61 -0.79
CA GLU A 134 -4.72 -19.32 0.14
C GLU A 134 -5.15 -18.44 1.32
N ILE A 135 -4.19 -17.73 1.94
CA ILE A 135 -4.48 -16.74 3.00
C ILE A 135 -5.44 -15.67 2.48
N PHE A 136 -5.21 -15.15 1.27
CA PHE A 136 -6.11 -14.18 0.66
C PHE A 136 -7.52 -14.75 0.46
N LYS A 137 -7.66 -15.94 -0.14
CA LYS A 137 -8.96 -16.59 -0.36
C LYS A 137 -9.71 -16.82 0.94
N SER A 138 -9.05 -17.38 1.97
CA SER A 138 -9.67 -17.66 3.26
C SER A 138 -10.14 -16.40 3.99
N ARG A 139 -9.45 -15.27 3.80
CA ARG A 139 -9.76 -13.99 4.44
C ARG A 139 -10.66 -13.10 3.60
N ALA A 140 -10.87 -13.41 2.32
CA ALA A 140 -11.57 -12.55 1.38
C ALA A 140 -12.99 -12.21 1.84
N ALA A 141 -13.75 -13.17 2.37
CA ALA A 141 -15.11 -12.94 2.83
C ALA A 141 -15.17 -11.85 3.93
N VAL A 142 -14.21 -11.88 4.86
CA VAL A 142 -14.13 -10.95 5.99
C VAL A 142 -13.52 -9.61 5.56
N GLU A 143 -12.44 -9.64 4.80
CA GLU A 143 -11.69 -8.43 4.46
C GLU A 143 -12.34 -7.63 3.33
N LEU A 144 -12.97 -8.28 2.35
CA LEU A 144 -13.62 -7.62 1.21
C LEU A 144 -15.11 -7.31 1.44
N GLY A 145 -15.72 -7.83 2.50
CA GLY A 145 -17.12 -7.53 2.85
C GLY A 145 -18.12 -7.88 1.73
N GLY A 146 -17.85 -8.96 0.98
CA GLY A 146 -18.68 -9.38 -0.14
C GLY A 146 -18.33 -8.77 -1.50
N ALA A 147 -17.35 -7.87 -1.59
CA ALA A 147 -16.83 -7.42 -2.89
C ALA A 147 -16.22 -8.60 -3.67
N PRO A 148 -16.31 -8.60 -5.02
CA PRO A 148 -15.82 -9.71 -5.83
C PRO A 148 -14.31 -9.90 -5.67
N LEU A 149 -13.89 -11.16 -5.70
CA LEU A 149 -12.48 -11.51 -5.62
C LEU A 149 -11.76 -11.00 -6.89
N PRO A 150 -10.65 -10.25 -6.77
CA PRO A 150 -9.87 -9.87 -7.93
C PRO A 150 -9.26 -11.11 -8.61
N PRO A 151 -8.88 -11.00 -9.90
CA PRO A 151 -8.21 -12.09 -10.60
C PRO A 151 -6.93 -12.49 -9.86
N LEU A 152 -6.79 -13.77 -9.57
CA LEU A 152 -5.65 -14.30 -8.85
C LEU A 152 -4.41 -14.33 -9.75
N PRO A 153 -3.22 -13.98 -9.23
CA PRO A 153 -1.97 -14.17 -9.94
C PRO A 153 -1.72 -15.63 -10.26
N ASP A 154 -1.41 -15.94 -11.52
CA ASP A 154 -0.82 -17.23 -11.86
C ASP A 154 0.68 -17.17 -11.50
N VAL A 155 1.02 -17.85 -10.40
CA VAL A 155 2.39 -17.94 -9.89
C VAL A 155 3.32 -18.59 -10.93
N ALA A 156 2.81 -19.56 -11.71
CA ALA A 156 3.58 -20.25 -12.75
C ALA A 156 3.82 -19.39 -14.01
N SER A 157 2.86 -18.56 -14.44
CA SER A 157 3.10 -17.56 -15.49
C SER A 157 4.21 -16.56 -15.12
N THR A 158 4.30 -16.22 -13.83
CA THR A 158 5.33 -15.32 -13.30
C THR A 158 6.72 -15.95 -13.41
N ARG A 159 6.83 -17.27 -13.16
CA ARG A 159 8.06 -18.03 -13.37
C ARG A 159 8.52 -18.02 -14.82
N ARG A 160 7.61 -18.27 -15.77
CA ARG A 160 7.93 -18.28 -17.22
C ARG A 160 8.44 -16.92 -17.68
N SER A 161 7.77 -15.85 -17.27
CA SER A 161 8.17 -14.48 -17.61
C SER A 161 9.57 -14.13 -17.08
N ARG A 162 9.89 -14.56 -15.84
CA ARG A 162 11.23 -14.35 -15.25
C ARG A 162 12.33 -15.11 -15.99
N ARG A 163 12.09 -16.38 -16.36
CA ARG A 163 13.07 -17.17 -17.14
C ARG A 163 13.33 -16.55 -18.51
N GLY A 164 12.29 -16.05 -19.18
CA GLY A 164 12.43 -15.33 -20.44
C GLY A 164 13.23 -14.03 -20.31
N ALA A 165 12.94 -13.22 -19.29
CA ALA A 165 13.67 -11.97 -19.05
C ALA A 165 15.15 -12.18 -18.65
N ALA A 166 15.44 -13.20 -17.82
CA ALA A 166 16.81 -13.53 -17.45
C ALA A 166 17.61 -14.07 -18.65
N ALA A 167 16.99 -14.86 -19.53
CA ALA A 167 17.62 -15.32 -20.76
C ALA A 167 17.89 -14.16 -21.74
N ALA A 168 16.98 -13.18 -21.83
CA ALA A 168 17.16 -12.00 -22.67
C ALA A 168 18.23 -11.03 -22.15
N ALA A 169 18.44 -10.93 -20.84
CA ALA A 169 19.48 -10.09 -20.25
C ALA A 169 20.89 -10.69 -20.30
N ALA A 170 21.00 -11.99 -20.60
CA ALA A 170 22.26 -12.72 -20.70
C ALA A 170 22.74 -12.94 -22.15
N ALA A 171 21.96 -12.47 -23.14
CA ALA A 171 22.26 -12.48 -24.56
C ALA A 171 22.76 -11.11 -25.02
#